data_AF-A0A956UI70-F1
#
_entry.id   AF-A0A956UI70-F1
#
_cell.length_a   1.000
_cell.length_b   1.000
_cell.length_c   1.000
_cell.angle_alpha   90.00
_cell.angle_beta   90.00
_cell.angle_gamma   90.00
#
_symmetry.space_group_name_H-M   'P 1'
#
loop_
_entity.id
_entity.type
_entity.pdbx_description
1 polymer ?
#
loop_
_entity_poly.entity_id
_entity_poly.type
_entity_poly.pdbx_seq_one_letter_code
_entity_poly.pdbx_strand_id
1 'polypeptide(L)'
;MTNYIDTDLLPDIKVVGVGGGGCNAVDRMIRARIPGVHFVACNTDAQSLAQSEAPDRLRIGEKLTKGLGVGGDPARGERSAEESREELHNLLRGTEMVFVTAGMGGGTG
;
A
#
# COMPACT_ATOMS: atom_id res chain seq x y z
N MET A 1 -19.29 -17.94 -28.04
CA MET A 1 -19.85 -17.60 -26.72
C MET A 1 -18.73 -17.01 -25.90
N THR A 2 -18.71 -15.69 -25.74
CA THR A 2 -17.79 -15.03 -24.83
C THR A 2 -18.40 -15.13 -23.44
N ASN A 3 -17.75 -15.85 -22.52
CA ASN A 3 -18.21 -15.89 -21.13
C ASN A 3 -18.12 -14.47 -20.55
N TYR A 4 -19.26 -13.84 -20.35
CA TYR A 4 -19.38 -12.60 -19.58
C TYR A 4 -19.19 -13.00 -18.12
N ILE A 5 -17.97 -12.87 -17.59
CA ILE A 5 -17.76 -12.97 -16.16
C ILE A 5 -18.34 -11.69 -15.58
N ASP A 6 -19.40 -11.82 -14.80
CA ASP A 6 -19.93 -10.70 -14.04
C ASP A 6 -18.85 -10.26 -13.06
N THR A 7 -18.27 -9.08 -13.30
CA THR A 7 -17.19 -8.54 -12.48
C THR A 7 -17.66 -8.23 -11.07
N ASP A 8 -18.97 -8.06 -10.86
CA ASP A 8 -19.57 -7.82 -9.54
C ASP A 8 -19.58 -9.08 -8.65
N LEU A 9 -19.24 -10.25 -9.21
CA LEU A 9 -19.05 -11.51 -8.46
C LEU A 9 -17.58 -11.82 -8.17
N LEU A 10 -16.64 -11.05 -8.73
CA LEU A 10 -15.21 -11.25 -8.44
C LEU A 10 -14.87 -10.60 -7.11
N PRO A 11 -14.07 -11.27 -6.26
CA PRO A 11 -13.74 -10.72 -4.96
C PRO A 11 -12.94 -9.41 -5.10
N ASP A 12 -13.22 -8.42 -4.25
CA ASP A 12 -12.40 -7.20 -4.16
C ASP A 12 -11.04 -7.53 -3.55
N ILE A 13 -9.99 -7.51 -4.38
CA ILE A 13 -8.61 -7.83 -3.99
C ILE A 13 -7.77 -6.55 -4.01
N LYS A 14 -7.12 -6.22 -2.87
CA LYS A 14 -6.10 -5.17 -2.79
C LYS A 14 -4.71 -5.74 -2.55
N VAL A 15 -3.72 -5.20 -3.26
CA VAL A 15 -2.30 -5.37 -2.93
C VAL A 15 -1.77 -4.05 -2.36
N VAL A 16 -1.33 -4.09 -1.11
CA VAL A 16 -0.76 -2.95 -0.39
C VAL A 16 0.74 -3.11 -0.30
N GLY A 17 1.47 -2.25 -1.01
CA GLY A 17 2.92 -2.14 -0.92
C GLY A 17 3.32 -1.22 0.22
N VAL A 18 4.02 -1.73 1.23
CA VAL A 18 4.43 -0.96 2.42
C VAL A 18 5.93 -0.66 2.38
N GLY A 19 6.28 0.61 2.58
CA GLY A 19 7.66 1.09 2.53
C GLY A 19 8.28 1.04 1.14
N GLY A 20 9.55 1.41 1.01
CA GLY A 20 10.21 1.54 -0.30
C GLY A 20 10.24 0.23 -1.11
N GLY A 21 10.57 -0.89 -0.47
CA GLY A 21 10.59 -2.21 -1.11
C GLY A 21 9.21 -2.69 -1.55
N GLY A 22 8.20 -2.51 -0.69
CA GLY A 22 6.81 -2.86 -0.99
C GLY A 22 6.22 -2.03 -2.12
N CYS A 23 6.42 -0.70 -2.09
CA CYS A 23 5.97 0.19 -3.17
C CYS A 23 6.61 -0.17 -4.52
N ASN A 24 7.91 -0.45 -4.55
CA ASN A 24 8.58 -0.88 -5.78
C ASN A 24 8.06 -2.24 -6.29
N ALA A 25 7.68 -3.16 -5.41
CA ALA A 25 7.04 -4.40 -5.81
C ALA A 25 5.67 -4.14 -6.46
N VAL A 26 4.87 -3.24 -5.88
CA VAL A 26 3.58 -2.80 -6.45
C VAL A 26 3.75 -2.16 -7.82
N ASP A 27 4.70 -1.24 -7.99
CA ASP A 27 4.95 -0.59 -9.28
C ASP A 27 5.32 -1.64 -10.36
N ARG A 28 6.08 -2.69 -10.00
CA ARG A 28 6.35 -3.81 -10.92
C ARG A 28 5.10 -4.60 -11.28
N MET A 29 4.20 -4.83 -10.34
CA MET A 29 2.92 -5.53 -10.60
C MET A 29 2.01 -4.70 -11.53
N ILE A 30 1.98 -3.38 -11.35
CA ILE A 30 1.24 -2.45 -12.22
C ILE A 30 1.80 -2.50 -13.64
N ARG A 31 3.13 -2.38 -13.80
CA ARG A 31 3.80 -2.47 -15.11
C ARG A 31 3.61 -3.82 -15.78
N ALA A 32 3.53 -4.89 -14.99
CA ALA A 32 3.22 -6.24 -15.47
C ALA A 32 1.73 -6.44 -15.83
N ARG A 33 0.87 -5.44 -15.57
CA ARG A 33 -0.56 -5.43 -15.87
C ARG A 33 -1.31 -6.62 -15.27
N ILE A 34 -1.02 -6.94 -14.01
CA ILE A 34 -1.76 -7.98 -13.29
C ILE A 34 -3.23 -7.55 -13.18
N PRO A 35 -4.17 -8.32 -13.78
CA PRO A 35 -5.58 -7.94 -13.82
C PRO A 35 -6.30 -8.28 -12.51
N GLY A 36 -7.41 -7.59 -12.24
CA GLY A 36 -8.32 -7.92 -11.13
C GLY A 36 -7.77 -7.59 -9.74
N VAL A 37 -6.83 -6.65 -9.65
CA VAL A 37 -6.20 -6.24 -8.39
C VAL A 37 -6.17 -4.73 -8.28
N HIS A 38 -6.56 -4.22 -7.12
CA HIS A 38 -6.43 -2.82 -6.74
C HIS A 38 -5.08 -2.59 -6.05
N PHE A 39 -4.25 -1.72 -6.62
CA PHE A 39 -2.91 -1.47 -6.11
C PHE A 39 -2.87 -0.24 -5.21
N VAL A 40 -2.28 -0.41 -4.04
CA VAL A 40 -2.08 0.65 -3.05
C VAL A 40 -0.62 0.74 -2.67
N ALA A 41 -0.09 1.96 -2.62
CA ALA A 41 1.22 2.23 -2.01
C ALA A 41 1.04 2.92 -0.64
N CYS A 42 1.78 2.45 0.35
CA CYS A 42 1.74 2.92 1.74
C CYS A 42 3.16 3.24 2.20
N ASN A 43 3.42 4.48 2.62
CA ASN A 43 4.77 4.87 3.07
C ASN A 43 4.75 6.04 4.07
N THR A 44 5.78 6.16 4.89
CA THR A 44 6.00 7.30 5.79
C THR A 44 6.75 8.44 5.08
N ASP A 45 7.49 8.11 4.01
CA ASP A 45 8.26 9.05 3.21
C ASP A 45 7.42 9.59 2.06
N ALA A 46 7.17 10.91 2.07
CA ALA A 46 6.32 11.57 1.09
C ALA A 46 6.94 11.64 -0.30
N GLN A 47 8.28 11.73 -0.39
CA GLN A 47 8.98 11.81 -1.67
C GLN A 47 8.92 10.45 -2.38
N SER A 48 9.16 9.38 -1.64
CA SER A 48 9.06 8.01 -2.12
C SER A 48 7.63 7.68 -2.54
N LEU A 49 6.64 8.10 -1.74
CA LEU A 49 5.24 7.87 -2.06
C LEU A 49 4.80 8.61 -3.33
N ALA A 50 5.27 9.84 -3.53
CA ALA A 50 4.96 10.64 -4.73
C ALA A 50 5.49 10.01 -6.04
N GLN A 51 6.49 9.14 -5.96
CA GLN A 51 7.05 8.41 -7.11
C GLN A 51 6.28 7.13 -7.45
N SER A 52 5.38 6.66 -6.58
CA SER A 52 4.65 5.41 -6.82
C SER A 52 3.63 5.55 -7.97
N GLU A 53 3.53 4.49 -8.77
CA GLU A 53 2.57 4.32 -9.84
C GLU A 53 1.20 3.83 -9.34
N ALA A 54 1.08 3.47 -8.06
CA ALA A 54 -0.18 3.03 -7.47
C ALA A 54 -1.26 4.13 -7.57
N PRO A 55 -2.47 3.81 -8.05
CA PRO A 55 -3.58 4.76 -8.09
C PRO A 55 -3.92 5.31 -6.70
N ASP A 56 -3.94 4.43 -5.71
CA ASP A 56 -4.18 4.77 -4.32
C ASP A 56 -2.85 4.85 -3.56
N ARG A 57 -2.66 5.96 -2.85
CA ARG A 57 -1.45 6.24 -2.08
C ARG A 57 -1.84 6.72 -0.70
N LEU A 58 -1.31 6.06 0.32
CA LEU A 58 -1.51 6.45 1.72
C LEU A 58 -0.17 6.81 2.35
N ARG A 59 -0.08 8.03 2.87
CA ARG A 59 1.02 8.43 3.73
C ARG A 59 0.65 8.13 5.17
N ILE A 60 1.44 7.32 5.87
CA ILE A 60 1.20 6.98 7.28
C ILE A 60 2.13 7.76 8.21
N GLY A 61 1.67 8.05 9.43
CA GLY A 61 2.46 8.72 10.46
C GLY A 61 2.85 10.15 10.11
N GLU A 62 1.95 10.91 9.49
CA GLU A 62 2.22 12.27 9.06
C GLU A 62 2.64 13.19 10.22
N LYS A 63 2.03 13.06 11.40
CA LYS A 63 2.36 13.88 12.56
C LYS A 63 3.71 13.48 13.14
N LEU A 64 3.99 12.18 13.19
CA LEU A 64 5.24 11.63 13.73
C LEU A 64 6.48 11.89 12.85
N THR A 65 6.30 11.80 11.53
CA THR A 65 7.42 11.80 10.56
C THR A 65 7.52 13.09 9.77
N LYS A 66 6.44 13.87 9.69
CA LYS A 66 6.32 15.05 8.81
C LYS A 66 6.62 14.72 7.35
N GLY A 67 6.39 13.48 6.94
CA GLY A 67 6.65 12.99 5.58
C GLY A 67 8.13 12.74 5.25
N LEU A 68 9.03 12.74 6.25
CA LEU A 68 10.47 12.50 6.07
C LEU A 68 10.88 11.02 6.21
N GLY A 69 9.90 10.14 6.43
CA GLY A 69 10.18 8.74 6.72
C GLY A 69 10.64 8.47 8.16
N VAL A 70 11.01 7.21 8.41
CA VAL A 70 11.39 6.72 9.75
C VAL A 70 12.88 6.39 9.89
N GLY A 71 13.68 6.61 8.84
CA GLY A 71 15.13 6.43 8.88
C GLY A 71 15.59 4.99 9.19
N GLY A 72 14.79 3.99 8.84
CA GLY A 72 15.10 2.58 9.10
C GLY A 72 14.72 2.09 10.50
N ASP A 73 14.08 2.92 11.34
CA ASP A 73 13.60 2.53 12.67
C ASP A 73 12.22 1.83 12.60
N PRO A 74 12.13 0.51 12.88
CA PRO A 74 10.87 -0.24 12.82
C PRO A 74 9.85 0.20 13.87
N ALA A 75 10.30 0.59 15.07
CA ALA A 75 9.41 1.03 16.13
C ALA A 75 8.76 2.39 15.81
N ARG A 76 9.42 3.22 14.99
CA ARG A 76 8.78 4.42 14.42
C ARG A 76 7.86 4.08 13.26
N GLY A 77 8.16 3.07 12.45
CA GLY A 77 7.26 2.56 11.42
C GLY A 77 5.95 2.05 11.99
N GLU A 78 6.03 1.18 13.00
CA GLU A 78 4.86 0.65 13.72
C GLU A 78 3.99 1.76 14.30
N ARG A 79 4.58 2.73 15.01
CA ARG A 79 3.84 3.88 15.54
C ARG A 79 3.22 4.75 14.45
N SER A 80 3.86 4.86 13.29
CA SER A 80 3.31 5.58 12.14
C SER A 80 2.07 4.88 11.59
N ALA A 81 2.07 3.54 11.54
CA ALA A 81 0.92 2.76 11.13
C ALA A 81 -0.24 2.86 12.15
N GLU A 82 0.05 2.80 13.45
CA GLU A 82 -0.99 2.94 14.49
C GLU A 82 -1.60 4.36 14.50
N GLU A 83 -0.78 5.40 14.29
CA GLU A 83 -1.28 6.79 14.14
C GLU A 83 -2.29 6.91 12.99
N SER A 84 -2.06 6.19 11.89
CA SER A 84 -2.87 6.21 10.67
C SER A 84 -3.88 5.06 10.59
N ARG A 85 -4.22 4.43 11.72
CA ARG A 85 -5.11 3.26 11.78
C ARG A 85 -6.49 3.51 11.16
N GLU A 86 -7.09 4.67 11.40
CA GLU A 86 -8.40 5.01 10.81
C GLU A 86 -8.33 5.16 9.30
N GLU A 87 -7.25 5.75 8.79
CA GLU A 87 -7.01 5.94 7.35
C GLU A 87 -6.79 4.59 6.66
N LEU A 88 -6.00 3.71 7.27
CA LEU A 88 -5.80 2.32 6.82
C LEU A 88 -7.11 1.54 6.81
N HIS A 89 -7.93 1.67 7.86
CA HIS A 89 -9.23 1.00 7.93
C HIS A 89 -10.18 1.50 6.83
N ASN A 90 -10.21 2.80 6.56
CA ASN A 90 -11.04 3.36 5.49
C ASN A 90 -10.55 2.95 4.10
N LEU A 91 -9.23 2.92 3.88
CA LEU A 91 -8.60 2.45 2.64
C LEU A 91 -8.96 0.98 2.33
N LEU A 92 -9.03 0.14 3.36
CA LEU A 92 -9.31 -1.30 3.22
C LEU A 92 -10.80 -1.66 3.29
N ARG A 93 -11.69 -0.67 3.45
CA ARG A 93 -13.13 -0.91 3.57
C ARG A 93 -13.66 -1.57 2.30
N GLY A 94 -14.47 -2.61 2.48
CA GLY A 94 -15.11 -3.36 1.39
C GLY A 94 -14.21 -4.39 0.71
N THR A 95 -12.95 -4.49 1.13
CA THR A 95 -12.00 -5.43 0.55
C THR A 95 -12.11 -6.81 1.17
N GLU A 96 -12.30 -7.82 0.33
CA GLU A 96 -12.48 -9.21 0.73
C GLU A 96 -11.14 -9.92 0.93
N MET A 97 -10.11 -9.52 0.17
CA MET A 97 -8.75 -10.06 0.31
C MET A 97 -7.69 -8.97 0.19
N VAL A 98 -6.77 -8.95 1.16
CA VAL A 98 -5.64 -8.02 1.18
C VAL A 98 -4.34 -8.80 1.12
N PHE A 99 -3.50 -8.47 0.15
CA PHE A 99 -2.09 -8.88 0.11
C PHE A 99 -1.23 -7.72 0.59
N VAL A 100 -0.40 -7.97 1.61
CA VAL A 100 0.58 -6.99 2.08
C VAL A 100 1.94 -7.42 1.54
N THR A 101 2.62 -6.53 0.82
CA THR A 101 3.98 -6.73 0.32
C THR A 101 4.90 -5.69 0.92
N ALA A 102 5.99 -6.14 1.53
CA ALA A 102 6.99 -5.29 2.15
C ALA A 102 8.39 -5.87 1.94
N GLY A 103 9.39 -4.99 1.89
CA GLY A 103 10.79 -5.40 2.00
C GLY A 103 11.21 -5.32 3.46
N MET A 104 11.40 -6.47 4.11
CA MET A 104 11.82 -6.54 5.52
C MET A 104 13.23 -5.98 5.71
N GLY A 105 13.50 -5.45 6.91
CA GLY A 105 14.82 -4.93 7.31
C GLY A 105 14.98 -3.41 7.19
N GLY A 106 13.98 -2.71 6.63
CA GLY A 106 13.83 -1.27 6.75
C GLY A 106 13.12 -0.86 8.05
N GLY A 107 12.47 0.30 8.03
CA GLY A 107 11.65 0.78 9.16
C GLY A 107 10.15 0.85 8.87
N THR A 108 9.75 1.27 7.66
CA THR A 108 8.33 1.48 7.34
C THR A 108 7.55 0.21 7.04
N GLY A 109 8.16 -0.69 6.25
CA GLY A 109 7.54 -1.94 5.81
C GLY A 109 7.89 -3.07 6.76
#